data_AF-A0A3D2FQY2-F1
#
_entry.id   AF-A0A3D2FQY2-F1
#
_cell.length_a   1.000
_cell.length_b   1.000
_cell.length_c   1.000
_cell.angle_alpha   90.00
_cell.angle_beta   90.00
_cell.angle_gamma   90.00
#
_symmetry.space_group_name_H-M   'P 1'
#
loop_
_entity.id
_entity.type
_entity.pdbx_description
1 polymer ?
#
loop_
_entity_poly.entity_id
_entity_poly.type
_entity_poly.pdbx_seq_one_letter_code
_entity_poly.pdbx_strand_id
1 'polypeptide(L)' 'VMAIQLGMPVVPIALCGTRDVLGKNGLILNPQELELRIGKPIRTENIHFEDRHQFVADVRQEVIALKNQWNNAE' A
#
# COMPACT_ATOMS: atom_id res chain seq x y z
N VAL A 1 10.73 -12.44 -1.36
CA VAL A 1 10.60 -11.03 -0.92
C VAL A 1 11.63 -10.80 0.19
N MET A 2 12.40 -9.72 0.13
CA MET A 2 13.51 -9.46 1.07
C MET A 2 13.05 -9.45 2.53
N ALA A 3 11.88 -8.87 2.82
CA ALA A 3 11.30 -8.84 4.16
C ALA A 3 11.12 -10.24 4.77
N ILE A 4 10.64 -11.22 4.00
CA ILE A 4 10.51 -12.62 4.45
C ILE A 4 11.89 -13.21 4.76
N GLN A 5 12.89 -13.00 3.90
CA GLN A 5 14.24 -13.53 4.09
C GLN A 5 14.93 -12.95 5.33
N LEU A 6 14.62 -11.70 5.68
CA LEU A 6 15.19 -10.99 6.81
C LEU A 6 14.32 -11.08 8.08
N GLY A 7 13.14 -11.71 8.02
CA GLY A 7 12.18 -11.72 9.13
C GLY A 7 11.70 -10.32 9.53
N MET A 8 11.69 -9.36 8.61
CA MET A 8 11.31 -7.97 8.90
C MET A 8 9.83 -7.71 8.60
N PRO A 9 9.11 -6.99 9.47
CA PRO A 9 7.72 -6.66 9.23
C PRO A 9 7.57 -5.73 8.02
N VAL A 10 6.46 -5.88 7.29
CA VAL A 10 6.09 -5.01 6.17
C VAL A 10 4.94 -4.09 6.59
N VAL A 11 5.09 -2.79 6.38
CA VAL A 11 4.02 -1.81 6.68
C VAL A 11 3.28 -1.46 5.39
N PRO A 12 1.96 -1.73 5.29
CA PRO A 12 1.15 -1.31 4.15
C PRO A 12 0.92 0.21 4.20
N ILE A 13 1.05 0.89 3.05
CA ILE A 13 0.82 2.33 2.92
C ILE A 13 -0.05 2.57 1.68
N ALA A 14 -1.14 3.31 1.85
CA ALA A 14 -1.94 3.82 0.74
C ALA A 14 -1.60 5.29 0.46
N LEU A 15 -1.33 5.59 -0.82
CA LEU A 15 -1.12 6.93 -1.36
C LEU A 15 -2.41 7.36 -2.08
N CYS A 16 -3.12 8.33 -1.52
CA CYS A 16 -4.42 8.78 -1.98
C CYS A 16 -4.32 10.12 -2.73
N GLY A 17 -5.19 10.37 -3.72
CA GLY A 17 -5.22 11.62 -4.51
C GLY A 17 -4.06 11.84 -5.50
N THR A 18 -2.97 11.07 -5.40
CA THR A 18 -1.76 11.29 -6.24
C THR A 18 -2.00 11.18 -7.75
N ARG A 19 -2.95 10.32 -8.17
CA ARG A 19 -3.33 10.18 -9.59
C ARG A 19 -4.11 11.39 -10.10
N ASP A 20 -4.85 12.03 -9.22
CA ASP A 20 -5.67 13.18 -9.55
C ASP A 20 -4.81 14.44 -9.65
N VAL A 21 -3.72 14.51 -8.87
CA VAL A 21 -2.70 15.57 -8.96
C VAL A 21 -1.97 15.54 -10.30
N LEU A 22 -1.56 14.34 -10.72
CA LEU A 22 -0.88 14.14 -11.98
C LEU A 22 -1.55 13.00 -12.74
N GLY A 23 -2.42 13.38 -13.66
CA GLY A 23 -3.12 12.46 -14.55
C GLY A 23 -2.15 11.54 -15.31
N LYS A 24 -2.66 10.42 -15.81
CA LYS A 24 -1.84 9.47 -16.58
C LYS A 24 -1.24 10.19 -17.81
N ASN A 25 0.08 10.32 -17.85
CA ASN A 25 0.85 11.06 -18.86
C ASN A 25 0.62 12.60 -18.86
N GLY A 26 0.11 13.16 -17.77
CA GLY A 26 -0.02 14.60 -17.60
C GLY A 26 1.36 15.27 -17.47
N LEU A 27 1.48 16.47 -18.01
CA LEU A 27 2.63 17.37 -17.79
C LEU A 27 2.25 18.57 -16.91
N ILE A 28 0.97 18.72 -16.58
CA ILE A 28 0.43 19.81 -15.78
C ILE A 28 -0.08 19.22 -14.46
N LEU A 29 0.32 19.85 -13.36
CA LEU A 29 -0.15 19.48 -12.03
C LEU A 29 -1.51 20.13 -11.74
N ASN A 30 -2.41 19.37 -11.15
CA ASN A 30 -3.67 19.86 -10.59
C ASN A 30 -3.55 19.89 -9.05
N PRO A 31 -3.35 21.06 -8.42
CA PRO A 31 -3.21 21.16 -6.97
C PRO A 31 -4.48 20.68 -6.25
N GLN A 32 -4.33 19.68 -5.39
CA GLN A 32 -5.38 19.19 -4.50
C GLN A 32 -4.74 18.50 -3.29
N GLU A 33 -5.57 18.16 -2.30
CA GLU A 33 -5.13 17.48 -1.09
C GLU A 33 -4.63 16.06 -1.40
N LEU A 34 -3.58 15.66 -0.68
CA LEU A 34 -3.02 14.32 -0.73
C LEU A 34 -3.09 13.72 0.67
N GLU A 35 -3.42 12.43 0.74
CA GLU A 35 -3.48 11.72 2.01
C GLU A 35 -2.60 10.46 1.97
N LEU A 36 -1.91 10.21 3.07
CA LEU A 36 -1.15 8.99 3.33
C LEU A 36 -1.85 8.22 4.46
N ARG A 37 -2.26 6.99 4.18
CA ARG A 37 -2.77 6.08 5.20
C ARG A 37 -1.78 4.98 5.47
N ILE A 38 -1.40 4.84 6.74
CA ILE A 38 -0.38 3.90 7.19
C ILE A 38 -1.09 2.79 7.97
N GLY A 39 -0.95 1.55 7.48
CA GLY A 39 -1.51 0.36 8.08
C GLY A 39 -0.67 -0.19 9.23
N LYS A 40 -1.14 -1.28 9.83
CA LYS A 40 -0.40 -1.99 10.86
C LYS A 40 0.74 -2.82 10.23
N PRO A 41 1.89 -2.97 10.92
CA PRO A 41 2.94 -3.87 10.45
C PRO A 41 2.46 -5.31 10.32
N ILE A 42 2.76 -5.96 9.19
CA ILE A 42 2.52 -7.38 8.91
C ILE A 42 3.80 -8.14 9.17
N ARG A 43 3.75 -9.06 10.13
CA ARG A 43 4.86 -9.92 10.54
C ARG A 43 5.21 -10.96 9.47
N THR A 44 6.49 -11.27 9.31
CA THR A 44 6.98 -12.21 8.29
C THR A 44 7.79 -13.37 8.86
N GLU A 45 7.99 -13.42 10.17
CA GLU A 45 8.88 -14.37 10.86
C GLU A 45 8.42 -15.83 10.68
N ASN A 46 7.13 -16.05 10.38
CA ASN A 46 6.53 -17.38 10.21
C ASN A 46 6.08 -17.66 8.76
N ILE A 47 6.52 -16.85 7.79
CA ILE A 47 6.12 -17.00 6.39
C ILE A 47 7.23 -17.73 5.64
N HIS A 48 6.89 -18.83 4.97
CA HIS A 48 7.83 -19.52 4.10
C HIS A 48 7.98 -18.78 2.76
N PHE A 49 9.16 -18.85 2.16
CA PHE A 49 9.43 -18.17 0.89
C PHE A 49 8.55 -18.67 -0.28
N GLU A 50 8.06 -19.90 -0.18
CA GLU A 50 7.10 -20.51 -1.11
C GLU A 50 5.77 -19.76 -1.12
N ASP A 51 5.33 -19.27 0.05
CA ASP A 51 4.08 -18.54 0.26
C ASP A 51 4.17 -17.04 -0.10
N ARG A 52 5.31 -16.59 -0.65
CA ARG A 52 5.56 -15.17 -0.96
C ARG A 52 4.46 -14.53 -1.82
N HIS A 53 3.83 -15.30 -2.70
CA HIS A 53 2.78 -14.81 -3.58
C HIS A 53 1.51 -14.50 -2.80
N GLN A 54 1.14 -15.39 -1.87
CA GLN A 54 0.01 -15.17 -0.98
C GLN A 54 0.29 -13.96 -0.07
N PHE A 55 1.48 -13.90 0.54
CA PHE A 55 1.87 -12.75 1.37
C PHE A 55 1.78 -11.42 0.64
N VAL A 56 2.26 -11.34 -0.61
CA VAL A 56 2.16 -10.11 -1.42
C VAL A 56 0.69 -9.78 -1.74
N ALA A 57 -0.16 -10.78 -1.98
CA ALA A 57 -1.59 -10.58 -2.19
C ALA A 57 -2.25 -10.03 -0.92
N ASP A 58 -1.91 -10.54 0.26
CA ASP A 58 -2.43 -10.08 1.55
C ASP A 58 -2.03 -8.62 1.82
N VAL A 59 -0.76 -8.28 1.64
CA VAL A 59 -0.27 -6.89 1.76
C VAL A 59 -1.03 -5.97 0.79
N ARG A 60 -1.28 -6.43 -0.44
CA ARG A 60 -2.07 -5.67 -1.41
C ARG A 60 -3.51 -5.44 -0.95
N GLN A 61 -4.15 -6.43 -0.32
CA GLN A 61 -5.50 -6.26 0.22
C GLN A 61 -5.53 -5.23 1.35
N GLU A 62 -4.53 -5.20 2.23
CA GLU A 62 -4.42 -4.16 3.27
C GLU A 62 -4.29 -2.76 2.66
N VAL A 63 -3.48 -2.59 1.61
CA VAL A 63 -3.37 -1.30 0.90
C VAL A 63 -4.70 -0.90 0.25
N ILE A 64 -5.43 -1.85 -0.34
CA ILE A 64 -6.76 -1.61 -0.91
C ILE A 64 -7.76 -1.21 0.18
N ALA A 65 -7.72 -1.88 1.34
CA ALA A 65 -8.57 -1.55 2.47
C ALA A 65 -8.31 -0.11 2.98
N LEU A 66 -7.03 0.27 3.15
CA LEU A 66 -6.66 1.64 3.51
C LEU A 66 -7.17 2.66 2.48
N LYS A 67 -7.04 2.37 1.19
CA LYS A 67 -7.54 3.24 0.12
C LYS A 67 -9.07 3.35 0.13
N ASN A 68 -9.78 2.25 0.35
CA ASN A 68 -11.25 2.24 0.42
C ASN A 68 -11.76 3.06 1.62
N GLN A 69 -11.05 3.02 2.75
CA GLN A 69 -11.39 3.87 3.89
C GLN A 69 -11.24 5.36 3.56
N TRP A 70 -10.33 5.73 2.65
CA TRP A 70 -10.20 7.11 2.17
C TRP A 70 -11.37 7.49 1.26
N ASN A 71 -11.69 6.66 0.27
CA ASN A 71 -12.84 6.89 -0.62
C ASN A 71 -14.18 7.03 0.14
N ASN A 72 -14.33 6.39 1.30
CA ASN A 72 -15.55 6.44 2.12
C ASN A 72 -15.55 7.58 3.16
N ALA A 73 -14.44 8.31 3.29
CA ALA A 73 -14.33 9.46 4.19
C ALA A 73 -14.66 10.80 3.49
N GLU A 74 -14.69 10.80 2.15
CA GLU A 74 -15.23 11.85 1.29
C GLU A 74 -16.74 11.70 1.10
#